data_AF-A2CBG4-F1
#
_entry.id   AF-A2CBG4-F1
#
_cell.length_a   1.000
_cell.length_b   1.000
_cell.length_c   1.000
_cell.angle_alpha   90.00
_cell.angle_beta   90.00
_cell.angle_gamma   90.00
#
_symmetry.space_group_name_H-M   'P 1'
#
loop_
_entity.id
_entity.type
_entity.pdbx_description
1 polymer ?
#
loop_
_entity_poly.entity_id
_entity_poly.type
_entity_poly.pdbx_seq_one_letter_code
_entity_poly.pdbx_strand_id
1 'polypeptide(L)'
;MGLSTTHKELDGFTLTELMITIVIVGILSAVALPNYFNQVQRAKQSEAVATLAQIQNTLAAYIDEFNLVPTGWKDLNEIAAIMTTEGPANLTTFNQIILPGGNYALSRTDNGKNENYFEFTASSTNTNSETAKFNVMACIDLEGGASDIKRGVIDSKKKGAVSNADLVCR
;
A
#
# COMPACT_ATOMS: atom_id res chain seq x y z
N MET A 1 -7.83 -71.00 20.14
CA MET A 1 -8.46 -69.85 19.47
C MET A 1 -7.36 -68.98 18.89
N GLY A 2 -7.03 -69.16 17.62
CA GLY A 2 -6.04 -68.32 16.92
C GLY A 2 -6.72 -67.07 16.38
N LEU A 3 -6.29 -65.88 16.82
CA LEU A 3 -6.71 -64.62 16.21
C LEU A 3 -5.96 -64.47 14.88
N SER A 4 -6.70 -64.52 13.76
CA SER A 4 -6.21 -64.11 12.46
C SER A 4 -6.39 -62.60 12.33
N THR A 5 -5.29 -61.85 12.35
CA THR A 5 -5.28 -60.41 12.06
C THR A 5 -5.20 -60.21 10.55
N THR A 6 -6.31 -59.79 9.93
CA THR A 6 -6.37 -59.35 8.53
C THR A 6 -5.46 -58.14 8.32
N HIS A 7 -4.34 -58.33 7.64
CA HIS A 7 -3.43 -57.26 7.25
C HIS A 7 -4.06 -56.53 6.05
N LYS A 8 -4.61 -55.34 6.29
CA LYS A 8 -5.08 -54.46 5.22
C LYS A 8 -3.83 -53.89 4.55
N GLU A 9 -3.55 -54.29 3.31
CA GLU A 9 -2.46 -53.69 2.55
C GLU A 9 -2.76 -52.20 2.37
N LEU A 10 -1.85 -51.37 2.89
CA LEU A 10 -1.82 -49.95 2.60
C LEU A 10 -1.22 -49.82 1.21
N ASP A 11 -2.05 -49.57 0.20
CA ASP A 11 -1.58 -49.14 -1.11
C ASP A 11 -0.75 -47.85 -0.92
N GLY A 12 0.56 -47.99 -1.02
CA GLY A 12 1.52 -46.89 -0.88
C GLY A 12 1.74 -46.18 -2.21
N PHE A 13 1.92 -44.86 -2.16
CA PHE A 13 2.34 -44.07 -3.32
C PHE A 13 3.68 -44.56 -3.90
N THR A 14 3.77 -44.62 -5.23
CA THR A 14 5.02 -45.02 -5.90
C THR A 14 6.02 -43.86 -5.89
N LEU A 15 7.32 -44.18 -5.80
CA LEU A 15 8.39 -43.17 -5.81
C LEU A 15 8.38 -42.35 -7.12
N THR A 16 8.00 -42.99 -8.23
CA THR A 16 7.86 -42.36 -9.54
C THR A 16 6.72 -41.36 -9.61
N GLU A 17 5.61 -41.62 -8.91
CA GLU A 17 4.46 -40.74 -8.85
C GLU A 17 4.76 -39.47 -8.04
N LEU A 18 5.54 -39.61 -6.96
CA LEU A 18 6.07 -38.47 -6.22
C LEU A 18 7.07 -37.66 -7.06
N MET A 19 7.92 -38.32 -7.84
CA MET A 19 8.94 -37.65 -8.65
C MET A 19 8.32 -36.80 -9.78
N ILE A 20 7.29 -37.31 -10.45
CA ILE A 20 6.60 -36.56 -11.52
C ILE A 20 5.82 -35.38 -10.93
N THR A 21 5.16 -35.58 -9.78
CA THR A 21 4.38 -34.51 -9.13
C THR A 21 5.26 -33.34 -8.69
N ILE A 22 6.42 -33.59 -8.08
CA ILE A 22 7.33 -32.48 -7.71
C ILE A 22 7.86 -31.72 -8.92
N VAL A 23 8.07 -32.39 -10.05
CA VAL A 23 8.52 -31.75 -11.30
C VAL A 23 7.42 -30.83 -11.84
N ILE A 24 6.18 -31.30 -11.88
CA ILE A 24 5.03 -30.50 -12.35
C ILE A 24 4.82 -29.29 -11.41
N VAL A 25 4.80 -29.51 -10.10
CA VAL A 25 4.65 -28.42 -9.11
C VAL A 25 5.81 -27.42 -9.20
N GLY A 26 7.03 -27.90 -9.45
CA GLY A 26 8.21 -27.05 -9.63
C GLY A 26 8.07 -26.09 -10.82
N ILE A 27 7.62 -26.59 -11.98
CA ILE A 27 7.42 -25.78 -13.19
C ILE A 27 6.32 -24.73 -12.95
N LEU A 28 5.19 -25.13 -12.37
CA LEU A 28 4.08 -24.21 -12.10
C LEU A 28 4.49 -23.12 -11.08
N SER A 29 5.22 -23.50 -10.03
CA SER A 29 5.66 -22.57 -8.98
C SER A 29 6.62 -21.51 -9.51
N ALA A 30 7.52 -21.87 -10.43
CA ALA A 30 8.51 -20.95 -11.00
C ALA A 30 7.86 -19.75 -11.73
N VAL A 31 6.70 -19.94 -12.37
CA VAL A 31 5.98 -18.88 -13.09
C VAL A 31 4.93 -18.20 -12.20
N ALA A 32 4.29 -18.95 -11.31
CA ALA A 32 3.21 -18.42 -10.47
C ALA A 32 3.70 -17.49 -9.35
N LEU A 33 4.78 -17.86 -8.66
CA LEU A 33 5.30 -17.11 -7.52
C LEU A 33 5.67 -15.65 -7.83
N PRO A 34 6.48 -15.33 -8.85
CA PRO A 34 6.83 -13.93 -9.13
C PRO A 34 5.60 -13.09 -9.48
N ASN A 35 4.63 -13.66 -10.20
CA ASN A 35 3.38 -12.96 -10.51
C ASN A 35 2.53 -12.72 -9.26
N TYR A 36 2.42 -13.71 -8.38
CA TYR A 36 1.70 -13.59 -7.11
C TYR A 36 2.26 -12.47 -6.23
N PHE A 37 3.59 -12.40 -6.04
CA PHE A 37 4.21 -11.35 -5.23
C PHE A 37 3.96 -9.95 -5.81
N ASN A 38 4.03 -9.79 -7.14
CA ASN A 38 3.69 -8.54 -7.80
C ASN A 38 2.22 -8.14 -7.59
N GLN A 39 1.28 -9.09 -7.64
CA GLN A 39 -0.14 -8.80 -7.39
C GLN A 39 -0.40 -8.34 -5.97
N VAL A 40 0.22 -9.00 -4.98
CA VAL A 40 0.13 -8.59 -3.56
C VAL A 40 0.68 -7.18 -3.37
N GLN A 41 1.79 -6.84 -4.02
CA GLN A 41 2.38 -5.49 -3.93
C GLN A 41 1.47 -4.42 -4.56
N ARG A 42 0.86 -4.71 -5.71
CA ARG A 42 -0.14 -3.82 -6.35
C ARG A 42 -1.37 -3.64 -5.48
N ALA A 43 -1.84 -4.69 -4.80
CA ALA A 43 -2.96 -4.60 -3.86
C ALA A 43 -2.62 -3.64 -2.70
N LYS A 44 -1.43 -3.80 -2.10
CA LYS A 44 -0.93 -2.88 -1.06
C LYS A 44 -0.77 -1.44 -1.58
N GLN A 45 -0.33 -1.26 -2.83
CA GLN A 45 -0.27 0.07 -3.45
C GLN A 45 -1.67 0.67 -3.61
N SER A 46 -2.66 -0.13 -4.01
CA SER A 46 -4.04 0.31 -4.14
C SER A 46 -4.66 0.73 -2.81
N GLU A 47 -4.25 0.09 -1.70
CA GLU A 47 -4.62 0.52 -0.35
C GLU A 47 -4.09 1.93 -0.05
N ALA A 48 -2.81 2.19 -0.31
CA ALA A 48 -2.22 3.52 -0.13
C ALA A 48 -2.93 4.60 -0.97
N VAL A 49 -3.32 4.27 -2.20
CA VAL A 49 -4.08 5.15 -3.09
C VAL A 49 -5.46 5.45 -2.53
N ALA A 50 -6.16 4.43 -2.00
CA ALA A 50 -7.46 4.61 -1.39
C ALA A 50 -7.39 5.51 -0.15
N THR A 51 -6.37 5.31 0.69
CA THR A 51 -6.13 6.18 1.85
C THR A 51 -5.78 7.62 1.44
N LEU A 52 -4.99 7.81 0.37
CA LEU A 52 -4.69 9.15 -0.14
C LEU A 52 -5.93 9.85 -0.71
N ALA A 53 -6.79 9.13 -1.43
CA ALA A 53 -8.08 9.65 -1.90
C ALA A 53 -9.00 10.02 -0.72
N GLN A 54 -9.01 9.20 0.33
CA GLN A 54 -9.72 9.51 1.57
C GLN A 54 -9.19 10.81 2.18
N ILE A 55 -7.86 10.96 2.31
CA ILE A 55 -7.23 12.18 2.85
C ILE A 55 -7.65 13.41 2.03
N GLN A 56 -7.62 13.36 0.70
CA GLN A 56 -8.05 14.48 -0.16
C GLN A 56 -9.50 14.89 0.13
N ASN A 57 -10.42 13.92 0.21
CA ASN A 57 -11.81 14.18 0.52
C ASN A 57 -11.99 14.74 1.93
N THR A 58 -11.28 14.19 2.93
CA THR A 58 -11.32 14.66 4.31
C THR A 58 -10.79 16.08 4.45
N LEU A 59 -9.72 16.44 3.73
CA LEU A 59 -9.17 17.80 3.73
C LEU A 59 -10.15 18.81 3.13
N ALA A 60 -10.76 18.49 2.00
CA ALA A 60 -11.76 19.34 1.37
C ALA A 60 -12.98 19.54 2.28
N ALA A 61 -13.48 18.47 2.89
CA ALA A 61 -14.61 18.52 3.81
C ALA A 61 -14.29 19.30 5.11
N TYR A 62 -13.08 19.17 5.66
CA TYR A 62 -12.67 19.90 6.86
C TYR A 62 -12.70 21.42 6.63
N ILE A 63 -12.23 21.87 5.48
CA ILE A 63 -12.24 23.31 5.15
C ILE A 63 -13.65 23.80 4.88
N ASP A 64 -14.50 23.00 4.23
CA ASP A 64 -15.91 23.35 4.03
C ASP A 64 -16.66 23.52 5.36
N GLU A 65 -16.37 22.66 6.34
CA GLU A 65 -17.03 22.69 7.65
C GLU A 65 -16.49 23.78 8.60
N PHE A 66 -15.17 23.90 8.71
CA PHE A 66 -14.53 24.77 9.71
C PHE A 66 -13.99 26.08 9.14
N ASN A 67 -13.93 26.23 7.80
CA ASN A 67 -13.35 27.37 7.11
C ASN A 67 -11.90 27.67 7.57
N LEU A 68 -11.18 26.62 7.97
CA LEU A 68 -9.82 26.65 8.50
C LEU A 68 -8.98 25.56 7.83
N VAL A 69 -7.70 25.86 7.59
CA VAL A 69 -6.76 24.90 7.01
C VAL A 69 -6.27 23.95 8.13
N PRO A 70 -6.34 22.62 7.95
CA PRO A 70 -5.88 21.67 8.97
C PRO A 70 -4.36 21.72 9.10
N THR A 71 -3.88 21.62 10.33
CA THR A 71 -2.44 21.73 10.66
C THR A 71 -1.80 20.39 10.96
N GLY A 72 -2.60 19.37 11.27
CA GLY A 72 -2.12 18.01 11.49
C GLY A 72 -3.20 16.94 11.34
N TRP A 73 -2.78 15.69 11.51
CA TRP A 73 -3.63 14.51 11.40
C TRP A 73 -4.80 14.50 12.39
N LYS A 74 -4.60 15.08 13.58
CA LYS A 74 -5.64 15.19 14.61
C LYS A 74 -6.88 15.93 14.11
N ASP A 75 -6.69 17.02 13.36
CA ASP A 75 -7.78 17.87 12.86
C ASP A 75 -8.67 17.07 11.88
N LEU A 76 -8.06 16.22 11.06
CA LEU A 76 -8.79 15.36 10.11
C LEU A 76 -9.69 14.33 10.81
N ASN A 77 -9.39 13.95 12.05
CA ASN A 77 -10.20 12.96 12.78
C ASN A 77 -11.61 13.47 13.13
N GLU A 78 -11.84 14.79 13.13
CA GLU A 78 -13.17 15.38 13.34
C GLU A 78 -14.12 15.07 12.18
N ILE A 79 -13.58 14.93 10.97
CA ILE A 79 -14.33 14.56 9.76
C ILE A 79 -14.28 13.06 9.52
N ALA A 80 -13.08 12.52 9.36
CA ALA A 80 -12.87 11.10 9.11
C ALA A 80 -11.47 10.66 9.57
N ALA A 81 -11.45 9.72 10.51
CA ALA A 81 -10.21 9.18 11.05
C ALA A 81 -9.39 8.46 9.98
N ILE A 82 -8.11 8.85 9.86
CA ILE A 82 -7.13 8.13 9.07
C ILE A 82 -6.50 7.07 9.96
N MET A 83 -6.73 5.80 9.65
CA MET A 83 -6.22 4.68 10.44
C MET A 83 -4.73 4.45 10.18
N THR A 84 -4.01 4.09 11.24
CA THR A 84 -2.59 3.69 11.23
C THR A 84 -2.44 2.33 11.91
N THR A 85 -1.22 1.79 11.95
CA THR A 85 -0.92 0.56 12.71
C THR A 85 -1.18 0.67 14.21
N GLU A 86 -1.20 1.88 14.77
CA GLU A 86 -1.38 2.15 16.21
C GLU A 86 -2.77 2.73 16.53
N GLY A 87 -3.68 2.77 15.56
CA GLY A 87 -5.01 3.40 15.69
C GLY A 87 -5.16 4.67 14.84
N PRO A 88 -6.14 5.54 15.10
CA PRO A 88 -6.31 6.80 14.37
C PRO A 88 -5.07 7.70 14.46
N ALA A 89 -4.70 8.34 13.35
CA ALA A 89 -3.59 9.28 13.29
C ALA A 89 -3.91 10.52 14.14
N ASN A 90 -3.28 10.67 15.31
CA ASN A 90 -3.61 11.72 16.29
C ASN A 90 -2.47 12.73 16.51
N LEU A 91 -1.61 12.89 15.50
CA LEU A 91 -0.49 13.83 15.55
C LEU A 91 -1.00 15.25 15.23
N THR A 92 -0.52 16.25 15.97
CA THR A 92 -0.88 17.67 15.76
C THR A 92 -0.16 18.30 14.58
N THR A 93 0.73 17.56 13.92
CA THR A 93 1.41 17.95 12.70
C THR A 93 1.32 16.80 11.69
N PHE A 94 1.54 17.08 10.41
CA PHE A 94 1.60 16.06 9.37
C PHE A 94 2.92 15.29 9.33
N ASN A 95 3.39 14.85 10.50
CA ASN A 95 4.54 13.98 10.58
C ASN A 95 4.24 12.62 9.94
N GLN A 96 5.28 11.85 9.63
CA GLN A 96 5.13 10.56 8.95
C GLN A 96 4.25 9.59 9.76
N ILE A 97 3.25 9.00 9.10
CA ILE A 97 2.40 7.94 9.66
C ILE A 97 2.55 6.66 8.86
N ILE A 98 2.31 5.51 9.48
CA ILE A 98 2.38 4.20 8.82
C ILE A 98 0.95 3.71 8.60
N LEU A 99 0.61 3.38 7.35
CA LEU A 99 -0.71 2.85 7.02
C LEU A 99 -0.99 1.51 7.70
N PRO A 100 -2.28 1.12 7.81
CA PRO A 100 -2.65 -0.21 8.24
C PRO A 100 -1.89 -1.27 7.42
N GLY A 101 -1.48 -2.34 8.08
CA GLY A 101 -0.65 -3.39 7.46
C GLY A 101 0.84 -3.08 7.38
N GLY A 102 1.31 -1.89 7.78
CA GLY A 102 2.74 -1.63 8.02
C GLY A 102 3.61 -1.60 6.77
N ASN A 103 3.01 -1.50 5.57
CA ASN A 103 3.72 -1.62 4.29
C ASN A 103 4.10 -0.28 3.66
N TYR A 104 3.35 0.78 3.97
CA TYR A 104 3.52 2.12 3.41
C TYR A 104 3.53 3.15 4.54
N ALA A 105 4.39 4.16 4.36
CA ALA A 105 4.45 5.34 5.20
C ALA A 105 3.99 6.54 4.37
N LEU A 106 3.07 7.31 4.94
CA LEU A 106 2.61 8.59 4.42
C LEU A 106 3.45 9.69 5.05
N SER A 107 4.00 10.56 4.23
CA SER A 107 4.58 11.83 4.66
C SER A 107 3.99 12.97 3.86
N ARG A 108 3.74 14.10 4.53
CA ARG A 108 3.50 15.36 3.84
C ARG A 108 4.82 15.89 3.29
N THR A 109 4.81 16.34 2.05
CA THR A 109 5.96 17.00 1.42
C THR A 109 5.65 18.48 1.26
N ASP A 110 6.21 19.30 2.14
CA ASP A 110 6.08 20.75 2.07
C ASP A 110 7.05 21.32 1.03
N ASN A 111 6.57 21.50 -0.19
CA ASN A 111 7.38 22.07 -1.30
C ASN A 111 7.47 23.61 -1.26
N GLY A 112 7.29 24.23 -0.09
CA GLY A 112 7.28 25.69 0.05
C GLY A 112 6.18 26.40 -0.75
N LYS A 113 5.12 25.68 -1.12
CA LYS A 113 3.90 26.24 -1.75
C LYS A 113 2.95 26.78 -0.65
N ASN A 114 1.91 27.51 -1.07
CA ASN A 114 0.90 28.12 -0.19
C ASN A 114 0.32 27.13 0.84
N GLU A 115 -0.23 27.65 1.94
CA GLU A 115 -0.88 26.85 3.00
C GLU A 115 -2.08 26.02 2.48
N ASN A 116 -2.66 26.42 1.33
CA ASN A 116 -3.79 25.76 0.69
C ASN A 116 -3.40 24.63 -0.27
N TYR A 117 -2.10 24.36 -0.47
CA TYR A 117 -1.62 23.26 -1.31
C TYR A 117 -1.02 22.15 -0.46
N PHE A 118 -1.62 20.97 -0.52
CA PHE A 118 -1.13 19.79 0.19
C PHE A 118 -0.60 18.76 -0.78
N GLU A 119 0.58 18.22 -0.46
CA GLU A 119 1.18 17.11 -1.19
C GLU A 119 1.54 16.00 -0.21
N PHE A 120 0.99 14.82 -0.45
CA PHE A 120 1.23 13.62 0.33
C PHE A 120 1.96 12.59 -0.52
N THR A 121 3.00 12.02 0.05
CA THR A 121 3.77 10.95 -0.56
C THR A 121 3.63 9.70 0.30
N ALA A 122 3.14 8.62 -0.29
CA ALA A 122 3.15 7.29 0.30
C ALA A 122 4.31 6.48 -0.29
N SER A 123 5.29 6.15 0.56
CA SER A 123 6.46 5.34 0.22
C SER A 123 6.47 4.05 1.01
N SER A 124 6.94 2.95 0.42
CA SER A 124 7.04 1.66 1.13
C SER A 124 7.98 1.75 2.34
N THR A 125 7.54 1.25 3.49
CA THR A 125 8.35 1.12 4.73
C THR A 125 9.32 -0.06 4.68
N ASN A 126 9.01 -1.07 3.88
CA ASN A 126 9.81 -2.28 3.78
C ASN A 126 10.97 -2.03 2.81
N THR A 127 12.19 -2.10 3.34
CA THR A 127 13.45 -2.00 2.60
C THR A 127 13.79 -3.25 1.79
N ASN A 128 13.00 -4.33 1.96
CA ASN A 128 13.08 -5.49 1.09
C ASN A 128 12.74 -5.05 -0.35
N SER A 129 13.66 -5.35 -1.27
CA SER A 129 13.83 -4.75 -2.60
C SER A 129 12.61 -4.84 -3.54
N GLU A 130 11.53 -5.50 -3.15
CA GLU A 130 10.32 -5.66 -3.98
C GLU A 130 9.21 -4.65 -3.65
N THR A 131 9.00 -4.27 -2.39
CA THR A 131 8.01 -3.25 -2.01
C THR A 131 8.54 -1.83 -2.17
N ALA A 132 9.87 -1.64 -2.09
CA ALA A 132 10.54 -0.38 -2.43
C ALA A 132 10.37 0.03 -3.91
N LYS A 133 9.74 -0.83 -4.72
CA LYS A 133 9.42 -0.59 -6.13
C LYS A 133 8.15 0.22 -6.35
N PHE A 134 7.44 0.67 -5.32
CA PHE A 134 6.19 1.41 -5.53
C PHE A 134 6.16 2.68 -4.69
N ASN A 135 5.79 3.77 -5.34
CA ASN A 135 5.43 5.01 -4.67
C ASN A 135 4.08 5.51 -5.15
N VAL A 136 3.40 6.27 -4.32
CA VAL A 136 2.17 6.95 -4.66
C VAL A 136 2.30 8.38 -4.16
N MET A 137 1.97 9.34 -5.01
CA MET A 137 1.89 10.74 -4.60
C MET A 137 0.48 11.24 -4.90
N ALA A 138 -0.03 12.08 -4.02
CA ALA A 138 -1.28 12.78 -4.19
C ALA A 138 -1.06 14.24 -3.87
N CYS A 139 -1.76 15.10 -4.60
CA CYS A 139 -1.82 16.52 -4.31
C CYS A 139 -3.27 16.99 -4.26
N ILE A 140 -3.49 18.06 -3.53
CA ILE A 140 -4.76 18.77 -3.50
C ILE A 140 -4.48 20.26 -3.35
N ASP A 141 -5.10 21.04 -4.24
CA ASP A 141 -5.16 22.49 -4.18
C ASP A 141 -6.56 22.88 -3.72
N LEU A 142 -6.63 23.51 -2.56
CA LEU A 142 -7.88 23.89 -1.91
C LEU A 142 -8.45 25.21 -2.42
N GLU A 143 -7.67 26.01 -3.15
CA GLU A 143 -8.16 27.25 -3.78
C GLU A 143 -8.88 26.94 -5.09
N GLY A 144 -8.29 26.04 -5.89
CA GLY A 144 -8.82 25.64 -7.19
C GLY A 144 -9.69 24.37 -7.17
N GLY A 145 -9.70 23.62 -6.06
CA GLY A 145 -10.35 22.32 -5.96
C GLY A 145 -9.69 21.23 -6.83
N ALA A 146 -8.50 21.49 -7.37
CA ALA A 146 -7.78 20.55 -8.21
C ALA A 146 -7.11 19.47 -7.35
N SER A 147 -7.27 18.21 -7.72
CA SER A 147 -6.63 17.08 -7.04
C SER A 147 -6.16 16.04 -8.04
N ASP A 148 -5.02 15.43 -7.80
CA ASP A 148 -4.47 14.37 -8.63
C ASP A 148 -3.81 13.31 -7.75
N ILE A 149 -3.86 12.06 -8.20
CA ILE A 149 -3.18 10.93 -7.56
C ILE A 149 -2.43 10.16 -8.63
N LYS A 150 -1.12 10.02 -8.43
CA LYS A 150 -0.23 9.31 -9.33
C LYS A 150 0.44 8.15 -8.62
N ARG A 151 0.56 7.05 -9.36
CA ARG A 151 1.11 5.77 -8.89
C ARG A 151 2.33 5.46 -9.74
N GLY A 152 3.45 5.20 -9.09
CA GLY A 152 4.72 4.90 -9.75
C GLY A 152 5.18 3.48 -9.46
N VAL A 153 5.93 2.93 -10.41
CA VAL A 153 6.67 1.69 -10.24
C VAL A 153 8.14 2.03 -10.44
N ILE A 154 8.87 2.00 -9.33
CA ILE A 154 10.29 2.28 -9.20
C ILE A 154 11.07 1.02 -9.57
N ASP A 155 11.82 1.09 -10.67
CA ASP A 155 12.81 0.08 -11.01
C ASP A 155 14.07 0.23 -10.11
N SER A 156 14.97 -0.77 -10.10
CA SER A 156 16.27 -0.73 -9.39
C SER A 156 17.14 0.51 -9.71
N LYS A 157 16.86 1.23 -10.81
CA LYS A 157 17.50 2.51 -11.17
C LYS A 157 16.70 3.77 -10.78
N LYS A 158 15.69 3.66 -9.90
CA LYS A 158 14.74 4.75 -9.54
C LYS A 158 13.96 5.33 -10.72
N LYS A 159 13.95 4.67 -11.87
CA LYS A 159 13.12 5.06 -13.02
C LYS A 159 11.66 4.69 -12.76
N GLY A 160 10.73 5.58 -13.08
CA GLY A 160 9.29 5.38 -12.88
C GLY A 160 8.75 5.78 -11.50
N ALA A 161 9.58 6.39 -10.66
CA ALA A 161 9.12 7.08 -9.46
C ALA A 161 8.25 8.27 -9.86
N VAL A 162 7.07 8.39 -9.26
CA VAL A 162 6.30 9.64 -9.34
C VAL A 162 7.08 10.72 -8.62
N SER A 163 7.17 11.89 -9.24
CA SER A 163 7.75 13.10 -8.68
C SER A 163 6.73 14.24 -8.72
N ASN A 164 7.01 15.35 -8.03
CA ASN A 164 6.13 16.52 -8.00
C ASN A 164 5.77 17.03 -9.41
N ALA A 165 6.71 16.94 -10.36
CA ALA A 165 6.48 17.38 -11.74
C ALA A 165 5.46 16.52 -12.52
N ASP A 166 5.17 15.31 -12.06
CA ASP A 166 4.21 14.39 -12.68
C ASP A 166 2.77 14.62 -12.19
N LEU A 167 2.61 15.39 -11.12
CA LEU A 167 1.32 15.73 -10.51
C LEU A 167 0.69 16.92 -11.20
N VAL A 168 -0.60 16.82 -11.53
CA VAL A 168 -1.39 17.89 -12.15
C VAL A 168 -2.37 18.45 -11.13
N CYS A 169 -1.85 19.13 -10.11
CA CYS A 169 -2.62 19.97 -9.20
C CYS A 169 -2.22 21.43 -9.42
N ARG A 170 -2.86 22.08 -10.38
CA ARG A 170 -2.68 23.50 -10.67
C ARG A 170 -3.86 24.05 -11.47
#